data_AF-A0A9E1RW13-F1
#
_entry.id   AF-A0A9E1RW13-F1
#
_cell.length_a   1.000
_cell.length_b   1.000
_cell.length_c   1.000
_cell.angle_alpha   90.00
_cell.angle_beta   90.00
_cell.angle_gamma   90.00
#
_symmetry.space_group_name_H-M   'P 1'
#
loop_
_entity.id
_entity.type
_entity.pdbx_description
1 polymer ?
#
loop_
_entity_poly.entity_id
_entity_poly.type
_entity_poly.pdbx_seq_one_letter_code
_entity_poly.pdbx_strand_id
1 'polypeptide(L)' 'MRTEAKRALPRAIFDFVDGGAGDEVTLRRNESDFDALSLLPRPLNGAAERDMSITLFGQKLS' A
#
# COMPACT_ATOMS: atom_id res chain seq x y z
N MET A 1 -1.33 11.28 -5.73
CA MET A 1 -0.56 11.42 -4.48
C MET A 1 0.95 11.52 -4.70
N ARG A 2 1.68 10.48 -5.16
CA ARG A 2 3.15 10.55 -5.35
C ARG A 2 3.62 11.73 -6.21
N THR A 3 2.98 11.94 -7.36
CA THR A 3 3.29 13.07 -8.27
C THR A 3 3.07 14.43 -7.63
N GLU A 4 2.05 14.58 -6.79
CA GLU A 4 1.77 15.84 -6.08
C GLU A 4 2.81 16.08 -4.98
N ALA A 5 3.16 15.05 -4.21
CA ALA A 5 4.22 15.12 -3.21
C ALA A 5 5.59 15.49 -3.83
N LYS A 6 5.92 14.94 -5.01
CA LYS A 6 7.15 15.28 -5.74
C LYS A 6 7.22 16.75 -6.16
N ARG A 7 6.06 17.37 -6.41
CA ARG A 7 5.96 18.80 -6.76
C ARG A 7 5.99 19.69 -5.52
N ALA A 8 5.42 19.22 -4.42
CA ALA A 8 5.25 20.01 -3.20
C ALA A 8 6.48 19.98 -2.27
N LEU A 9 7.28 18.91 -2.28
CA LEU A 9 8.39 18.72 -1.36
C LEU A 9 9.72 19.20 -1.95
N PRO A 10 10.62 19.79 -1.15
CA PRO A 10 12.01 19.97 -1.54
C PRO A 10 12.63 18.63 -1.94
N ARG A 11 13.46 18.64 -2.99
CA ARG A 11 14.02 17.41 -3.58
C ARG A 11 14.67 16.48 -2.57
N ALA A 12 15.51 17.00 -1.68
CA ALA A 12 16.19 16.18 -0.67
C ALA A 12 15.21 15.46 0.29
N ILE A 13 14.09 16.11 0.62
CA ILE A 13 13.04 15.53 1.47
C ILE A 13 12.26 14.46 0.70
N PHE A 14 11.93 14.73 -0.57
CA PHE A 14 11.27 13.75 -1.42
C PHE A 14 12.13 12.50 -1.61
N ASP A 15 13.39 12.68 -1.99
CA ASP A 15 14.34 11.57 -2.25
C ASP A 15 14.59 10.75 -0.97
N PHE A 16 14.57 11.37 0.22
CA PHE A 16 14.71 10.66 1.51
C PHE A 16 13.53 9.74 1.82
N VAL A 17 12.30 10.14 1.45
CA VAL A 17 11.08 9.36 1.74
C VAL A 17 10.78 8.34 0.66
N ASP A 18 10.99 8.72 -0.61
CA ASP A 18 10.61 7.94 -1.79
C ASP A 18 11.70 6.94 -2.22
N GLY A 19 12.95 7.19 -1.84
CA GLY A 19 14.10 6.38 -2.25
C GLY A 19 14.23 5.05 -1.51
N GLY A 20 14.76 4.05 -2.21
CA GLY A 20 15.12 2.74 -1.67
C GLY A 20 16.64 2.53 -1.56
N ALA A 21 17.04 1.36 -1.07
CA ALA A 21 18.46 1.00 -0.96
C ALA A 21 19.05 0.62 -2.33
N GLY A 22 20.23 1.17 -2.65
CA GLY A 22 21.00 0.82 -3.85
C GLY A 22 20.18 1.00 -5.13
N ASP A 23 20.14 -0.04 -5.96
CA ASP A 23 19.39 -0.03 -7.22
C ASP A 23 17.86 -0.17 -7.03
N GLU A 24 17.36 -0.18 -5.78
CA GLU A 24 15.94 -0.26 -5.41
C GLU A 24 15.21 -1.51 -5.92
N VAL A 25 15.96 -2.59 -6.17
CA VAL A 25 15.40 -3.86 -6.67
C VAL A 25 14.36 -4.43 -5.70
N THR A 26 14.63 -4.40 -4.40
CA THR A 26 13.69 -4.90 -3.38
C THR A 26 12.42 -4.06 -3.30
N LEU A 27 12.54 -2.73 -3.43
CA LEU A 27 11.39 -1.83 -3.44
C LEU A 27 10.45 -2.18 -4.61
N ARG A 28 11.00 -2.23 -5.83
CA ARG A 28 10.21 -2.59 -7.02
C ARG A 28 9.64 -4.00 -6.95
N ARG A 29 10.39 -4.95 -6.39
CA ARG A 29 9.93 -6.33 -6.23
C ARG A 29 8.73 -6.42 -5.28
N ASN A 30 8.80 -5.74 -4.14
CA ASN A 30 7.70 -5.72 -3.16
C ASN A 30 6.40 -5.21 -3.79
N GLU A 31 6.48 -4.18 -4.64
CA GLU A 31 5.32 -3.68 -5.40
C GLU A 31 4.83 -4.71 -6.42
N SER A 32 5.73 -5.25 -7.25
CA SER A 32 5.36 -6.19 -8.32
C SER A 32 4.78 -7.52 -7.80
N ASP A 33 5.16 -7.93 -6.58
CA ASP A 33 4.64 -9.15 -5.95
C ASP A 33 3.12 -9.03 -5.68
N PHE A 34 2.59 -7.82 -5.44
CA PHE A 34 1.15 -7.60 -5.34
C PHE A 34 0.44 -7.64 -6.70
N ASP A 35 1.07 -7.14 -7.77
CA ASP A 35 0.51 -7.20 -9.13
C ASP A 35 0.34 -8.63 -9.64
N ALA A 36 1.16 -9.56 -9.13
CA ALA A 36 1.05 -10.98 -9.44
C ALA A 36 -0.14 -11.67 -8.76
N LEU A 37 -0.80 -11.03 -7.79
CA LEU A 37 -1.95 -11.57 -7.07
C LEU A 37 -3.27 -11.09 -7.69
N SER A 38 -4.26 -11.97 -7.75
CA SER A 38 -5.61 -11.66 -8.20
C SER A 38 -6.64 -12.05 -7.14
N LEU A 39 -7.60 -11.16 -6.90
CA LEU A 39 -8.75 -11.47 -6.07
C LEU A 39 -9.79 -12.24 -6.89
N LEU A 40 -10.22 -13.41 -6.42
CA LEU A 40 -11.36 -14.14 -7.00
C LEU A 40 -12.66 -13.63 -6.36
N PRO A 41 -13.50 -12.86 -7.07
CA PRO A 41 -14.72 -12.31 -6.48
C PRO A 41 -15.73 -13.42 -6.19
N ARG A 42 -16.43 -13.31 -5.07
CA ARG A 42 -17.53 -14.23 -4.69
C ARG A 42 -18.87 -13.49 -4.76
N PRO A 43 -19.56 -13.50 -5.90
CA PRO A 43 -20.84 -12.79 -6.05
C PRO A 43 -21.94 -13.46 -5.22
N LEU A 44 -23.02 -12.72 -4.94
CA LEU A 44 -24.22 -13.20 -4.24
C LEU A 44 -23.97 -13.77 -2.84
N ASN A 45 -22.92 -13.33 -2.15
CA ASN A 45 -22.53 -13.84 -0.84
C ASN A 45 -23.23 -13.15 0.35
N GLY A 46 -24.20 -12.27 0.11
CA GLY A 46 -24.97 -11.61 1.17
C GLY A 46 -24.20 -10.57 2.00
N ALA A 47 -22.99 -10.18 1.61
CA ALA A 47 -22.21 -9.16 2.32
C ALA A 47 -22.73 -7.74 1.98
N ALA A 48 -23.84 -7.33 2.60
CA ALA A 48 -24.42 -6.00 2.46
C ALA A 48 -23.57 -4.91 3.15
N GLU A 49 -22.94 -5.25 4.27
CA GLU A 49 -22.05 -4.39 5.03
C GLU A 49 -20.63 -4.98 5.05
N ARG A 50 -19.63 -4.11 4.97
CA ARG A 50 -18.20 -4.47 5.00
C ARG A 50 -17.60 -3.95 6.30
N ASP A 51 -17.35 -4.86 7.24
CA ASP A 51 -16.54 -4.55 8.42
C ASP A 51 -15.08 -4.88 8.12
N MET A 52 -14.23 -3.86 8.05
CA MET A 52 -12.78 -4.00 7.88
C MET A 52 -12.04 -3.92 9.22
N SER A 53 -12.76 -3.88 10.33
CA SER A 53 -12.15 -3.80 11.65
C SER A 53 -11.44 -5.09 12.03
N ILE A 54 -10.32 -4.94 12.73
CA ILE A 54 -9.52 -6.06 13.23
C ILE A 54 -9.11 -5.81 14.67
N THR A 55 -8.79 -6.87 15.41
CA THR A 55 -8.09 -6.76 16.68
C THR A 55 -6.62 -7.08 16.45
N LEU A 56 -5.74 -6.09 16.65
CA LEU A 56 -4.30 -6.23 16.50
C LEU A 56 -3.62 -5.85 17.82
N PHE A 57 -2.81 -6.76 18.38
CA PHE A 57 -2.16 -6.59 19.69
C PHE A 57 -3.13 -6.20 20.82
N GLY A 58 -4.35 -6.75 20.81
CA GLY A 58 -5.39 -6.47 21.81
C GLY A 58 -6.15 -5.16 21.60
N GLN A 59 -5.86 -4.41 20.53
CA GLN A 59 -6.55 -3.15 20.20
C GLN A 59 -7.43 -3.32 18.97
N LYS A 60 -8.66 -2.77 19.02
CA LYS A 60 -9.55 -2.74 17.86
C LYS A 60 -9.16 -1.58 16.93
N LEU A 61 -8.93 -1.90 15.65
CA LEU A 61 -8.64 -0.96 14.56
C LEU A 61 -9.81 -0.96 13.57
N SER A 62 -10.13 0.17 12.96
CA SER A 62 -11.23 0.34 11.99
C SER A 62 -10.81 1.20 10.80
#